data_AF-A0A0W8DB76-F1
#
_entry.id   AF-A0A0W8DB76-F1
#
_cell.length_a   1.000
_cell.length_b   1.000
_cell.length_c   1.000
_cell.angle_alpha   90.00
_cell.angle_beta   90.00
_cell.angle_gamma   90.00
#
_symmetry.space_group_name_H-M   'P 1'
#
loop_
_entity.id
_entity.type
_entity.pdbx_description
1 polymer ?
#
loop_
_entity_poly.entity_id
_entity_poly.type
_entity_poly.pdbx_seq_one_letter_code
_entity_poly.pdbx_strand_id
1 'polypeptide(L)'
;MNFRGIFLAAIAAIAATAAQSKAIPYDSVQPFSQQVPNTDAQKAILKYKPQLKIEEGCHPYPAVQKDGSISSGLKWSGPDNIGCKGSPLGSQVYARATWLKGKWAVMYAWYFPRAERQSRPHARTDTAMAGTIGWAKESPTPKEYLDGNSLKVAYYFNDDSINTAVKYTQDAGEFQDLIIWDQLPDVARNALVNTDWDETPLNVARVKMPMKDGVFMEKLNGAYPF
;
A
#
# COMPACT_ATOMS: atom_id res chain seq x y z
N MET A 1 49.76 40.81 -24.55
CA MET A 1 49.12 39.81 -23.67
C MET A 1 47.66 40.18 -23.55
N ASN A 2 46.72 39.36 -24.02
CA ASN A 2 45.30 39.55 -23.71
C ASN A 2 44.64 38.19 -23.48
N PHE A 3 43.98 38.09 -22.34
CA PHE A 3 43.61 36.87 -21.65
C PHE A 3 42.46 36.11 -22.33
N ARG A 4 42.66 34.81 -22.52
CA ARG A 4 41.61 33.84 -22.85
C ARG A 4 40.65 33.74 -21.66
N GLY A 5 39.40 34.18 -21.83
CA GLY A 5 38.33 33.97 -20.86
C GLY A 5 37.93 32.49 -20.83
N ILE A 6 38.12 31.84 -19.69
CA ILE A 6 37.64 30.48 -19.42
C ILE A 6 36.27 30.62 -18.74
N PHE A 7 35.21 30.16 -19.40
CA PHE A 7 33.88 30.03 -18.78
C PHE A 7 33.86 28.78 -17.89
N LEU A 8 33.79 28.97 -16.57
CA LEU A 8 33.51 27.90 -15.61
C LEU A 8 31.99 27.74 -15.48
N ALA A 9 31.45 26.67 -16.04
CA ALA A 9 30.07 26.26 -15.79
C ALA A 9 29.97 25.65 -14.38
N ALA A 10 29.37 26.38 -13.44
CA ALA A 10 29.05 25.86 -12.12
C ALA A 10 27.88 24.88 -12.23
N ILE A 11 28.16 23.58 -12.10
CA ILE A 11 27.12 22.55 -11.95
C ILE A 11 26.65 22.62 -10.49
N ALA A 12 25.52 23.28 -10.26
CA ALA A 12 24.84 23.23 -8.96
C ALA A 12 24.19 21.84 -8.82
N ALA A 13 24.84 20.94 -8.09
CA ALA A 13 24.22 19.70 -7.64
C ALA A 13 23.19 20.03 -6.56
N ILE A 14 21.91 20.06 -6.92
CA ILE A 14 20.81 20.11 -5.94
C ILE A 14 20.78 18.75 -5.25
N ALA A 15 21.43 18.65 -4.10
CA ALA A 15 21.22 17.53 -3.19
C ALA A 15 19.80 17.68 -2.61
N ALA A 16 18.83 16.96 -3.15
CA ALA A 16 17.53 16.79 -2.51
C ALA A 16 17.76 16.01 -1.21
N THR A 17 17.87 16.72 -0.09
CA THR A 17 17.78 16.11 1.23
C THR A 17 16.35 15.62 1.39
N ALA A 18 16.13 14.31 1.22
CA ALA A 18 14.87 13.69 1.59
C ALA A 18 14.72 13.87 3.11
N ALA A 19 13.94 14.85 3.54
CA ALA A 19 13.54 14.97 4.93
C ALA A 19 12.86 13.66 5.32
N GLN A 20 13.36 12.97 6.35
CA GLN A 20 12.71 11.77 6.85
C GLN A 20 11.28 12.13 7.27
N SER A 21 10.30 11.38 6.78
CA SER A 21 8.91 11.56 7.14
C SER A 21 8.72 11.40 8.64
N LYS A 22 7.96 12.31 9.25
CA LYS A 22 7.63 12.24 10.68
C LYS A 22 6.76 11.02 10.95
N ALA A 23 7.23 10.09 11.78
CA ALA A 23 6.41 8.98 12.25
C ALA A 23 5.42 9.45 13.34
N ILE A 24 4.15 9.04 13.22
CA ILE A 24 3.08 9.33 14.17
C ILE A 24 2.34 8.04 14.55
N PRO A 25 1.66 7.98 15.71
CA PRO A 25 0.90 6.80 16.11
C PRO A 25 -0.07 6.32 15.03
N TYR A 26 -0.11 5.01 14.78
CA TYR A 26 -0.89 4.38 13.72
C TYR A 26 -2.39 4.71 13.77
N ASP A 27 -2.94 4.95 14.96
CA ASP A 27 -4.34 5.29 15.23
C ASP A 27 -4.64 6.79 15.17
N SER A 28 -3.61 7.62 14.91
CA SER A 28 -3.72 9.08 14.78
C SER A 28 -3.56 9.60 13.35
N VAL A 29 -3.24 8.71 12.40
CA VAL A 29 -3.05 9.06 11.00
C VAL A 29 -4.40 9.43 10.39
N GLN A 30 -4.50 10.64 9.85
CA GLN A 30 -5.73 11.11 9.20
C GLN A 30 -5.88 10.49 7.80
N PRO A 31 -6.98 9.78 7.49
CA PRO A 31 -7.24 9.30 6.15
C PRO A 31 -7.58 10.46 5.20
N PHE A 32 -7.39 10.22 3.91
CA PHE A 32 -7.87 11.06 2.83
C PHE A 32 -9.31 10.69 2.49
N SER A 33 -10.19 11.69 2.46
CA SER A 33 -11.54 11.53 1.96
C SER A 33 -11.54 11.09 0.50
N GLN A 34 -12.42 10.16 0.16
CA GLN A 34 -12.60 9.73 -1.22
C GLN A 34 -13.05 10.89 -2.11
N GLN A 35 -12.26 11.23 -3.13
CA GLN A 35 -12.59 12.31 -4.05
C GLN A 35 -13.61 11.89 -5.10
N VAL A 36 -14.42 12.84 -5.57
CA VAL A 36 -15.31 12.62 -6.72
C VAL A 36 -14.45 12.48 -7.99
N PRO A 37 -14.52 11.35 -8.71
CA PRO A 37 -13.68 11.12 -9.88
C PRO A 37 -14.07 12.03 -11.05
N ASN A 38 -13.09 12.71 -11.64
CA ASN A 38 -13.27 13.67 -12.73
C ASN A 38 -12.70 13.19 -14.08
N THR A 39 -11.87 12.15 -14.10
CA THR A 39 -11.39 11.50 -15.33
C THR A 39 -11.94 10.09 -15.49
N ASP A 40 -11.95 9.56 -16.71
CA ASP A 40 -12.42 8.19 -16.97
C ASP A 40 -11.54 7.14 -16.28
N ALA A 41 -10.24 7.40 -16.14
CA ALA A 41 -9.34 6.58 -15.35
C ALA A 41 -9.77 6.52 -13.88
N GLN A 42 -10.06 7.67 -13.26
CA GLN A 42 -10.52 7.73 -11.87
C GLN A 42 -11.90 7.07 -11.69
N LYS A 43 -12.82 7.27 -12.63
CA LYS A 43 -14.15 6.61 -12.62
C LYS A 43 -14.00 5.09 -12.71
N ALA A 44 -13.09 4.60 -13.56
CA ALA A 44 -12.82 3.17 -13.69
C ALA A 44 -12.25 2.60 -12.38
N ILE A 45 -11.27 3.27 -11.76
CA ILE A 45 -10.71 2.83 -10.47
C ILE A 45 -11.80 2.83 -9.39
N LEU A 46 -12.67 3.84 -9.32
CA LEU A 46 -13.76 3.82 -8.35
C LEU A 46 -14.78 2.70 -8.63
N LYS A 47 -15.13 2.47 -9.90
CA LYS A 47 -16.09 1.44 -10.33
C LYS A 47 -15.63 0.03 -9.97
N TYR A 48 -14.33 -0.25 -10.07
CA TYR A 48 -13.75 -1.57 -9.79
C TYR A 48 -13.14 -1.66 -8.38
N LYS A 49 -13.51 -0.76 -7.47
CA LYS A 49 -13.04 -0.79 -6.08
C LYS A 49 -13.42 -2.13 -5.42
N PRO A 50 -12.46 -2.87 -4.83
CA PRO A 50 -12.74 -4.18 -4.22
C PRO A 50 -13.40 -4.03 -2.84
N GLN A 51 -14.10 -5.09 -2.43
CA GLN A 51 -14.53 -5.31 -1.04
C GLN A 51 -13.45 -6.08 -0.29
N LEU A 52 -13.18 -5.68 0.95
CA LEU A 52 -12.24 -6.38 1.83
C LEU A 52 -12.97 -6.96 3.04
N LYS A 53 -12.94 -8.28 3.17
CA LYS A 53 -13.34 -8.99 4.39
C LYS A 53 -12.10 -9.22 5.26
N ILE A 54 -12.19 -8.92 6.55
CA ILE A 54 -11.14 -9.27 7.52
C ILE A 54 -11.52 -10.59 8.18
N GLU A 55 -10.79 -11.66 7.86
CA GLU A 55 -10.97 -12.97 8.51
C GLU A 55 -10.09 -13.08 9.76
N GLU A 56 -8.85 -12.60 9.67
CA GLU A 56 -7.88 -12.59 10.76
C GLU A 56 -6.97 -11.34 10.65
N GLY A 57 -6.28 -11.01 11.74
CA GLY A 57 -5.36 -9.87 11.79
C GLY A 57 -5.99 -8.50 12.06
N CYS A 58 -5.22 -7.48 11.68
CA CYS A 58 -5.60 -6.09 11.79
C CYS A 58 -6.58 -5.68 10.68
N HIS A 59 -7.40 -4.69 10.98
CA HIS A 59 -8.17 -3.96 9.98
C HIS A 59 -7.25 -3.00 9.20
N PRO A 60 -7.67 -2.52 8.02
CA PRO A 60 -6.91 -1.53 7.25
C PRO A 60 -6.90 -0.15 7.93
N TYR A 61 -5.74 0.53 7.91
CA TYR A 61 -5.52 1.88 8.43
C TYR A 61 -4.93 2.79 7.34
N PRO A 62 -5.03 4.12 7.47
CA PRO A 62 -4.24 5.03 6.66
C PRO A 62 -2.74 4.93 7.01
N ALA A 63 -1.90 4.79 5.99
CA ALA A 63 -0.45 4.67 6.14
C ALA A 63 0.25 6.02 6.24
N VAL A 64 -0.33 7.05 5.63
CA VAL A 64 0.21 8.39 5.49
C VAL A 64 -0.93 9.39 5.55
N GLN A 65 -0.67 10.58 6.07
CA GLN A 65 -1.61 11.71 6.03
C GLN A 65 -1.10 12.85 5.14
N LYS A 66 -1.92 13.91 4.99
CA LYS A 66 -1.71 15.00 4.02
C LYS A 66 -0.35 15.70 4.10
N ASP A 67 0.23 15.85 5.29
CA ASP A 67 1.52 16.52 5.51
C ASP A 67 2.75 15.62 5.30
N GLY A 68 2.54 14.35 4.92
CA GLY A 68 3.61 13.36 4.76
C GLY A 68 4.02 12.67 6.06
N SER A 69 3.35 12.92 7.19
CA SER A 69 3.53 12.10 8.38
C SER A 69 3.07 10.67 8.11
N ILE A 70 3.86 9.70 8.54
CA ILE A 70 3.71 8.27 8.26
C ILE A 70 3.28 7.53 9.53
N SER A 71 2.47 6.49 9.37
CA SER A 71 2.14 5.58 10.48
C SER A 71 3.41 4.95 11.05
N SER A 72 3.54 4.94 12.38
CA SER A 72 4.62 4.26 13.10
C SER A 72 4.40 2.75 13.25
N GLY A 73 3.32 2.21 12.69
CA GLY A 73 2.90 0.82 12.92
C GLY A 73 2.45 0.55 14.35
N LEU A 74 2.12 -0.72 14.61
CA LEU A 74 1.72 -1.24 15.91
C LEU A 74 2.64 -2.40 16.31
N LYS A 75 3.31 -2.25 17.45
CA LYS A 75 4.15 -3.31 18.03
C LYS A 75 3.31 -4.52 18.43
N TRP A 76 3.89 -5.71 18.30
CA TRP A 76 3.29 -6.93 18.83
C TRP A 76 3.13 -6.82 20.35
N SER A 77 1.92 -7.05 20.84
CA SER A 77 1.56 -6.97 22.26
C SER A 77 0.90 -8.25 22.79
N GLY A 78 0.80 -9.30 21.97
CA GLY A 78 0.12 -10.56 22.31
C GLY A 78 -0.73 -11.11 21.16
N PRO A 79 -1.26 -12.34 21.32
CA PRO A 79 -2.00 -13.09 20.28
C PRO A 79 -3.34 -12.43 19.93
N ASP A 80 -3.90 -11.64 20.84
CA ASP A 80 -5.10 -10.90 20.55
C ASP A 80 -4.74 -9.71 19.64
N ASN A 81 -5.55 -9.49 18.60
CA ASN A 81 -5.47 -8.33 17.71
C ASN A 81 -5.86 -7.00 18.42
N ILE A 82 -5.42 -6.84 19.67
CA ILE A 82 -5.60 -5.68 20.53
C ILE A 82 -4.94 -4.47 19.87
N GLY A 83 -5.73 -3.42 19.69
CA GLY A 83 -5.27 -2.12 19.18
C GLY A 83 -5.54 -1.89 17.69
N CYS A 84 -5.67 -2.93 16.85
CA CYS A 84 -5.80 -2.75 15.40
C CYS A 84 -7.13 -3.23 14.79
N LYS A 85 -8.24 -3.16 15.54
CA LYS A 85 -9.59 -3.56 15.09
C LYS A 85 -10.37 -2.50 14.30
N GLY A 86 -9.72 -1.39 13.97
CA GLY A 86 -10.32 -0.30 13.21
C GLY A 86 -9.79 1.05 13.69
N SER A 87 -9.37 1.88 12.76
CA SER A 87 -8.92 3.24 13.08
C SER A 87 -10.10 4.07 13.59
N PRO A 88 -9.94 4.83 14.69
CA PRO A 88 -10.99 5.74 15.15
C PRO A 88 -11.27 6.87 14.14
N LEU A 89 -10.37 7.11 13.20
CA LEU A 89 -10.46 8.15 12.18
C LEU A 89 -11.00 7.62 10.83
N GLY A 90 -11.19 6.30 10.71
CA GLY A 90 -11.58 5.64 9.46
C GLY A 90 -10.42 4.96 8.74
N SER A 91 -10.79 4.10 7.78
CA SER A 91 -9.86 3.26 7.03
C SER A 91 -9.49 3.86 5.66
N GLN A 92 -8.54 3.25 4.96
CA GLN A 92 -8.10 3.69 3.64
C GLN A 92 -7.77 2.49 2.73
N VAL A 93 -8.12 2.62 1.45
CA VAL A 93 -7.54 1.85 0.36
C VAL A 93 -6.83 2.80 -0.61
N TYR A 94 -5.64 2.41 -1.06
CA TYR A 94 -4.85 3.14 -2.05
C TYR A 94 -5.04 2.48 -3.41
N ALA A 95 -5.01 3.26 -4.50
CA ALA A 95 -4.98 2.69 -5.84
C ALA A 95 -3.96 3.35 -6.77
N ARG A 96 -3.36 2.56 -7.65
CA ARG A 96 -2.53 3.05 -8.76
C ARG A 96 -2.84 2.25 -10.01
N ALA A 97 -2.92 2.92 -11.15
CA ALA A 97 -3.28 2.29 -12.41
C ALA A 97 -2.34 2.67 -13.56
N THR A 98 -2.24 1.80 -14.56
CA THR A 98 -1.50 2.05 -15.80
C THR A 98 -1.96 1.10 -16.91
N TRP A 99 -1.55 1.38 -18.14
CA TRP A 99 -1.63 0.41 -19.23
C TRP A 99 -0.51 -0.62 -19.13
N LEU A 100 -0.89 -1.90 -19.14
CA LEU A 100 0.03 -3.03 -19.14
C LEU A 100 -0.36 -4.00 -20.26
N LYS A 101 0.52 -4.17 -21.24
CA LYS A 101 0.34 -5.12 -22.36
C LYS A 101 -1.04 -4.99 -23.05
N GLY A 102 -1.49 -3.75 -23.28
CA GLY A 102 -2.77 -3.46 -23.92
C GLY A 102 -4.01 -3.62 -23.03
N LYS A 103 -3.83 -3.84 -21.71
CA LYS A 103 -4.91 -3.90 -20.73
C LYS A 103 -4.77 -2.79 -19.69
N TRP A 104 -5.90 -2.28 -19.21
CA TRP A 104 -5.91 -1.32 -18.12
C TRP A 104 -5.76 -2.07 -16.78
N ALA A 105 -4.62 -1.90 -16.12
CA ALA A 105 -4.31 -2.57 -14.86
C ALA A 105 -4.47 -1.59 -13.70
N VAL A 106 -5.21 -2.01 -12.67
CA VAL A 106 -5.40 -1.25 -11.43
C VAL A 106 -4.92 -2.11 -10.26
N MET A 107 -4.01 -1.56 -9.46
CA MET A 107 -3.58 -2.13 -8.19
C MET A 107 -4.32 -1.42 -7.07
N TYR A 108 -4.92 -2.19 -6.17
CA TYR A 108 -5.41 -1.71 -4.88
C TYR A 108 -4.49 -2.22 -3.78
N ALA A 109 -4.18 -1.39 -2.80
CA ALA A 109 -3.37 -1.77 -1.65
C ALA A 109 -3.97 -1.24 -0.36
N TRP A 110 -3.87 -2.06 0.67
CA TRP A 110 -4.21 -1.71 2.05
C TRP A 110 -2.95 -1.73 2.90
N TYR A 111 -2.94 -0.85 3.88
CA TYR A 111 -1.94 -0.81 4.94
C TYR A 111 -2.53 -1.39 6.22
N PHE A 112 -1.79 -2.27 6.86
CA PHE A 112 -2.13 -2.86 8.15
C PHE A 112 -1.01 -2.49 9.14
N PRO A 113 -1.34 -1.90 10.32
CA PRO A 113 -0.35 -1.46 11.30
C PRO A 113 0.57 -2.57 11.81
N ARG A 114 0.12 -3.83 11.69
CA ARG A 114 0.83 -5.02 12.12
C ARG A 114 0.41 -6.21 11.26
N ALA A 115 1.37 -7.00 10.84
CA ALA A 115 1.22 -8.30 10.25
C ALA A 115 1.24 -9.32 11.39
N GLU A 116 0.32 -10.26 11.34
CA GLU A 116 0.25 -11.34 12.31
C GLU A 116 1.41 -12.32 12.05
N ARG A 117 2.13 -12.68 13.11
CA ARG A 117 3.12 -13.77 13.12
C ARG A 117 2.92 -14.56 14.42
N GLN A 118 2.27 -15.70 14.31
CA GLN A 118 1.71 -16.44 15.43
C GLN A 118 2.73 -16.98 16.47
N SER A 119 4.05 -16.84 16.29
CA SER A 119 5.00 -17.65 17.09
C SER A 119 6.40 -17.08 17.36
N ARG A 120 6.64 -15.77 17.25
CA ARG A 120 7.93 -15.20 17.72
C ARG A 120 7.75 -14.00 18.65
N PRO A 121 8.09 -14.13 19.96
CA PRO A 121 8.09 -13.03 20.94
C PRO A 121 8.99 -11.83 20.56
N HIS A 122 9.74 -11.94 19.46
CA HIS A 122 10.72 -10.98 18.97
C HIS A 122 10.42 -10.49 17.54
N ALA A 123 9.32 -10.93 16.91
CA ALA A 123 8.86 -10.34 15.65
C ALA A 123 8.21 -8.98 15.97
N ARG A 124 9.06 -7.95 16.04
CA ARG A 124 8.62 -6.57 16.16
C ARG A 124 8.09 -6.09 14.80
N THR A 125 6.90 -5.50 14.85
CA THR A 125 6.34 -4.53 13.88
C THR A 125 6.48 -4.89 12.41
N ASP A 126 5.95 -6.04 11.99
CA ASP A 126 5.78 -6.22 10.55
C ASP A 126 4.64 -5.30 10.09
N THR A 127 4.90 -4.17 9.43
CA THR A 127 3.85 -3.49 8.67
C THR A 127 3.47 -4.39 7.47
N ALA A 128 2.19 -4.68 7.27
CA ALA A 128 1.75 -5.40 6.06
C ALA A 128 1.16 -4.44 5.03
N MET A 129 1.71 -4.49 3.82
CA MET A 129 1.05 -4.04 2.60
C MET A 129 0.54 -5.26 1.84
N ALA A 130 -0.74 -5.32 1.50
CA ALA A 130 -1.26 -6.43 0.69
C ALA A 130 -0.56 -6.48 -0.69
N GLY A 131 -0.19 -7.69 -1.16
CA GLY A 131 0.41 -7.91 -2.50
C GLY A 131 1.94 -8.01 -2.55
N THR A 132 2.60 -8.40 -1.44
CA THR A 132 4.07 -8.44 -1.35
C THR A 132 4.69 -9.73 -1.89
N ILE A 133 4.06 -10.90 -1.74
CA ILE A 133 4.61 -12.22 -2.13
C ILE A 133 3.51 -13.09 -2.75
N GLY A 134 3.78 -13.67 -3.93
CA GLY A 134 2.86 -14.57 -4.63
C GLY A 134 1.64 -13.88 -5.23
N TRP A 135 0.99 -14.53 -6.20
CA TRP A 135 -0.21 -14.02 -6.87
C TRP A 135 -1.23 -15.15 -7.07
N ALA A 136 -2.43 -14.98 -6.54
CA ALA A 136 -3.58 -15.74 -7.02
C ALA A 136 -4.07 -15.09 -8.32
N LYS A 137 -3.95 -15.83 -9.44
CA LYS A 137 -4.23 -15.32 -10.78
C LYS A 137 -5.48 -15.99 -11.34
N GLU A 138 -6.46 -15.20 -11.73
CA GLU A 138 -7.71 -15.70 -12.32
C GLU A 138 -8.00 -14.96 -13.63
N SER A 139 -8.32 -15.73 -14.68
CA SER A 139 -8.71 -15.18 -15.98
C SER A 139 -9.55 -16.20 -16.77
N PRO A 140 -10.87 -16.00 -16.94
CA PRO A 140 -11.66 -14.91 -16.38
C PRO A 140 -11.85 -15.06 -14.86
N THR A 141 -12.09 -13.96 -14.16
CA THR A 141 -12.45 -14.01 -12.73
C THR A 141 -13.79 -14.72 -12.55
N PRO A 142 -13.87 -15.77 -11.70
CA PRO A 142 -15.13 -16.43 -11.37
C PRO A 142 -16.18 -15.46 -10.81
N LYS A 143 -17.45 -15.63 -11.21
CA LYS A 143 -18.54 -14.68 -10.87
C LYS A 143 -18.87 -14.69 -9.38
N GLU A 144 -18.65 -15.80 -8.71
CA GLU A 144 -18.82 -15.98 -7.27
C GLU A 144 -17.93 -15.03 -6.45
N TYR A 145 -16.81 -14.57 -7.01
CA TYR A 145 -15.91 -13.60 -6.39
C TYR A 145 -16.25 -12.14 -6.74
N LEU A 146 -17.30 -11.91 -7.51
CA LEU A 146 -17.73 -10.56 -7.90
C LEU A 146 -19.06 -10.20 -7.24
N ASP A 147 -19.14 -8.96 -6.78
CA ASP A 147 -20.39 -8.27 -6.47
C ASP A 147 -20.52 -7.07 -7.42
N GLY A 148 -21.32 -7.24 -8.48
CA GLY A 148 -21.35 -6.31 -9.60
C GLY A 148 -19.97 -6.19 -10.28
N ASN A 149 -19.32 -5.03 -10.12
CA ASN A 149 -17.97 -4.78 -10.64
C ASN A 149 -16.88 -4.87 -9.55
N SER A 150 -17.25 -5.12 -8.30
CA SER A 150 -16.33 -5.15 -7.17
C SER A 150 -15.86 -6.57 -6.91
N LEU A 151 -14.54 -6.75 -6.92
CA LEU A 151 -13.92 -8.01 -6.50
C LEU A 151 -14.04 -8.16 -4.98
N LYS A 152 -14.46 -9.33 -4.51
CA LYS A 152 -14.48 -9.70 -3.10
C LYS A 152 -13.17 -10.39 -2.74
N VAL A 153 -12.44 -9.81 -1.80
CA VAL A 153 -11.20 -10.38 -1.28
C VAL A 153 -11.23 -10.46 0.25
N ALA A 154 -10.54 -11.46 0.81
CA ALA A 154 -10.38 -11.65 2.23
C ALA A 154 -8.92 -11.48 2.63
N TYR A 155 -8.68 -10.71 3.70
CA TYR A 155 -7.41 -10.66 4.42
C TYR A 155 -7.42 -11.70 5.54
N TYR A 156 -6.39 -12.54 5.56
CA TYR A 156 -6.31 -13.69 6.46
C TYR A 156 -4.85 -13.99 6.83
N PHE A 157 -4.64 -14.79 7.88
CA PHE A 157 -3.34 -15.36 8.20
C PHE A 157 -3.16 -16.70 7.46
N ASN A 158 -2.05 -16.84 6.74
CA ASN A 158 -1.69 -18.07 6.05
C ASN A 158 -0.74 -18.88 6.93
N ASP A 159 -1.25 -19.95 7.55
CA ASP A 159 -0.48 -20.83 8.43
C ASP A 159 0.72 -21.48 7.72
N ASP A 160 0.58 -21.87 6.45
CA ASP A 160 1.63 -22.57 5.71
C ASP A 160 2.88 -21.69 5.48
N SER A 161 2.64 -20.40 5.24
CA SER A 161 3.69 -19.41 4.94
C SER A 161 3.98 -18.49 6.13
N ILE A 162 3.27 -18.66 7.25
CA ILE A 162 3.39 -17.91 8.51
C ILE A 162 3.39 -16.39 8.25
N ASN A 163 2.44 -15.94 7.43
CA ASN A 163 2.29 -14.53 7.08
C ASN A 163 0.83 -14.19 6.76
N THR A 164 0.49 -12.91 6.86
CA THR A 164 -0.81 -12.43 6.38
C THR A 164 -0.83 -12.31 4.86
N ALA A 165 -1.96 -12.64 4.24
CA ALA A 165 -2.14 -12.64 2.80
C ALA A 165 -3.55 -12.18 2.40
N VAL A 166 -3.77 -12.03 1.09
CA VAL A 166 -5.09 -11.73 0.51
C VAL A 166 -5.48 -12.85 -0.44
N LYS A 167 -6.73 -13.32 -0.35
CA LYS A 167 -7.32 -14.34 -1.22
C LYS A 167 -8.67 -13.89 -1.79
N TYR A 168 -9.11 -14.52 -2.87
CA TYR A 168 -10.51 -14.39 -3.32
C TYR A 168 -11.47 -14.98 -2.29
N THR A 169 -12.67 -14.42 -2.21
CA THR A 169 -13.72 -14.96 -1.33
C THR A 169 -15.10 -14.82 -1.96
N GLN A 170 -16.02 -15.70 -1.57
CA GLN A 170 -17.44 -15.59 -1.94
C GLN A 170 -18.21 -14.68 -0.97
N ASP A 171 -17.64 -14.38 0.19
CA ASP A 171 -18.29 -13.57 1.22
C ASP A 171 -18.13 -12.08 0.93
N ALA A 172 -19.18 -11.31 1.23
CA ALA A 172 -19.12 -9.86 1.16
C ALA A 172 -18.12 -9.29 2.17
N GLY A 173 -17.49 -8.17 1.81
CA GLY A 173 -16.59 -7.42 2.67
C GLY A 173 -17.00 -5.95 2.75
N GLU A 174 -16.15 -5.15 3.39
CA GLU A 174 -16.38 -3.71 3.51
C GLU A 174 -15.63 -2.94 2.41
N PHE A 175 -16.16 -1.76 2.07
CA PHE A 175 -15.44 -0.77 1.28
C PHE A 175 -14.70 0.21 2.20
N GLN A 176 -13.51 0.62 1.78
CA GLN A 176 -12.76 1.70 2.43
C GLN A 176 -12.78 2.95 1.53
N ASP A 177 -12.51 4.10 2.12
CA ASP A 177 -12.31 5.33 1.36
C ASP A 177 -11.09 5.17 0.45
N LEU A 178 -11.28 5.50 -0.82
CA LEU A 178 -10.27 5.32 -1.86
C LEU A 178 -9.50 6.63 -2.07
N ILE A 179 -8.16 6.54 -2.05
CA ILE A 179 -7.28 7.59 -2.55
C ILE A 179 -6.41 7.05 -3.69
N ILE A 180 -6.49 7.72 -4.84
CA ILE A 180 -5.70 7.35 -6.02
C ILE A 180 -4.30 7.96 -5.88
N TRP A 181 -3.27 7.24 -6.33
CA TRP A 181 -1.87 7.66 -6.22
C TRP A 181 -1.64 9.10 -6.70
N ASP A 182 -2.27 9.50 -7.81
CA ASP A 182 -2.12 10.84 -8.38
C ASP A 182 -2.93 11.93 -7.66
N GLN A 183 -3.80 11.55 -6.74
CA GLN A 183 -4.55 12.46 -5.85
C GLN A 183 -3.80 12.74 -4.53
N LEU A 184 -2.75 11.97 -4.22
CA LEU A 184 -1.93 12.21 -3.04
C LEU A 184 -1.06 13.47 -3.22
N PRO A 185 -0.92 14.31 -2.19
CA PRO A 185 0.10 15.36 -2.18
C PRO A 185 1.50 14.78 -2.37
N ASP A 186 2.39 15.53 -3.03
CA ASP A 186 3.76 15.09 -3.29
C ASP A 186 4.51 14.70 -2.02
N VAL A 187 4.31 15.45 -0.93
CA VAL A 187 4.89 15.12 0.39
C VAL A 187 4.43 13.77 0.92
N ALA A 188 3.17 13.39 0.71
CA ALA A 188 2.64 12.09 1.11
C ALA A 188 3.16 10.96 0.21
N ARG A 189 3.21 11.17 -1.11
CA ARG A 189 3.83 10.21 -2.03
C ARG A 189 5.30 9.97 -1.70
N ASN A 190 6.05 11.04 -1.47
CA ASN A 190 7.48 10.96 -1.12
C ASN A 190 7.68 10.22 0.21
N ALA A 191 6.83 10.46 1.21
CA ALA A 191 6.86 9.71 2.46
C ALA A 191 6.63 8.21 2.22
N LEU A 192 5.60 7.82 1.46
CA LEU A 192 5.33 6.42 1.13
C LEU A 192 6.50 5.75 0.38
N VAL A 193 7.14 6.47 -0.54
CA VAL A 193 8.25 5.94 -1.36
C VAL A 193 9.53 5.75 -0.55
N ASN A 194 9.83 6.68 0.35
CA ASN A 194 11.09 6.75 1.08
C ASN A 194 11.05 6.08 2.46
N THR A 195 9.87 5.73 2.96
CA THR A 195 9.74 4.94 4.20
C THR A 195 10.33 3.55 4.00
N ASP A 196 11.13 3.11 4.97
CA ASP A 196 11.52 1.71 5.08
C ASP A 196 10.36 0.93 5.69
N TRP A 197 9.76 0.06 4.89
CA TRP A 197 8.59 -0.73 5.28
C TRP A 197 8.98 -2.11 5.80
N ASP A 198 10.27 -2.43 5.75
CA ASP A 198 10.80 -3.66 6.31
C ASP A 198 11.39 -3.39 7.69
N GLU A 199 10.64 -3.77 8.71
CA GLU A 199 11.09 -3.61 10.10
C GLU A 199 11.78 -4.88 10.64
N THR A 200 12.01 -5.89 9.78
CA THR A 200 12.72 -7.10 10.18
C THR A 200 14.20 -6.81 10.44
N PRO A 201 14.84 -7.54 11.39
CA PRO A 201 16.27 -7.38 11.61
C PRO A 201 17.07 -7.55 10.31
N LEU A 202 17.90 -6.56 10.00
CA LEU A 202 18.74 -6.53 8.78
C LEU A 202 17.96 -6.42 7.46
N ASN A 203 16.70 -5.98 7.48
CA ASN A 203 15.85 -5.80 6.29
C ASN A 203 15.78 -7.07 5.42
N VAL A 204 15.54 -8.21 6.07
CA VAL A 204 15.54 -9.53 5.42
C VAL A 204 14.26 -9.83 4.66
N ALA A 205 13.13 -9.20 5.01
CA ALA A 205 11.85 -9.39 4.31
C ALA A 205 11.76 -8.57 3.00
N ARG A 206 12.60 -7.55 2.84
CA ARG A 206 12.69 -6.62 1.70
C ARG A 206 11.33 -6.06 1.28
N VAL A 207 10.48 -5.76 2.27
CA VAL A 207 9.16 -5.15 2.04
C VAL A 207 9.36 -3.76 1.45
N LYS A 208 8.71 -3.50 0.32
CA LYS A 208 8.77 -2.22 -0.40
C LYS A 208 7.35 -1.74 -0.66
N MET A 209 7.15 -0.42 -0.66
CA MET A 209 5.89 0.20 -1.08
C MET A 209 5.48 -0.32 -2.46
N PRO A 210 4.37 -1.08 -2.61
CA PRO A 210 4.04 -1.77 -3.87
C PRO A 210 3.68 -0.79 -5.00
N MET A 211 3.26 0.43 -4.65
CA MET A 211 2.90 1.47 -5.60
C MET A 211 4.05 2.41 -5.96
N LYS A 212 5.28 2.22 -5.44
CA LYS A 212 6.41 3.07 -5.88
C LYS A 212 6.88 2.67 -7.29
N ASP A 213 7.48 3.62 -7.99
CA ASP A 213 8.01 3.39 -9.33
C ASP A 213 8.98 2.21 -9.36
N GLY A 214 9.03 1.49 -10.48
CA GLY A 214 9.76 0.23 -10.62
C GLY A 214 9.06 -0.95 -9.93
N VAL A 215 8.79 -0.87 -8.62
CA VAL A 215 8.10 -1.93 -7.87
C VAL A 215 6.67 -2.12 -8.40
N PHE A 216 5.96 -1.03 -8.65
CA PHE A 216 4.62 -1.07 -9.23
C PHE A 216 4.60 -1.85 -10.55
N MET A 217 5.54 -1.57 -11.45
CA MET A 217 5.63 -2.26 -12.74
C MET A 217 6.09 -3.71 -12.58
N GLU A 218 7.02 -3.99 -11.69
CA GLU A 218 7.45 -5.36 -11.36
C GLU A 218 6.27 -6.20 -10.87
N LYS A 219 5.51 -5.67 -9.91
CA LYS A 219 4.33 -6.32 -9.33
C LYS A 219 3.25 -6.54 -10.37
N LEU A 220 2.94 -5.53 -11.18
CA LEU A 220 1.97 -5.65 -12.27
C LEU A 220 2.36 -6.71 -13.31
N ASN A 221 3.64 -6.78 -13.71
CA ASN A 221 4.12 -7.84 -14.60
C ASN A 221 4.01 -9.23 -13.96
N GLY A 222 4.35 -9.34 -12.68
CA GLY A 222 4.22 -10.58 -11.92
C GLY A 222 2.77 -11.03 -11.76
N ALA A 223 1.83 -10.10 -11.62
CA ALA A 223 0.40 -10.35 -11.45
C ALA A 223 -0.35 -10.61 -12.76
N TYR A 224 0.25 -10.36 -13.93
CA TYR A 224 -0.40 -10.54 -15.23
C TYR A 224 -0.88 -12.01 -15.41
N PRO A 225 -2.19 -12.26 -15.58
CA PRO A 225 -2.77 -13.60 -15.58
C PRO A 225 -3.02 -14.19 -16.98
N PHE A 226 -2.56 -13.52 -18.03
CA PHE A 226 -2.71 -13.94 -19.44
C PHE A 226 -1.34 -14.32 -20.02
#